data_AF-A0A7C9CC48-F1
#
_entry.id   AF-A0A7C9CC48-F1
#
_cell.length_a   1.000
_cell.length_b   1.000
_cell.length_c   1.000
_cell.angle_alpha   90.00
_cell.angle_beta   90.00
_cell.angle_gamma   90.00
#
_symmetry.space_group_name_H-M   'P 1'
#
loop_
_entity.id
_entity.type
_entity.pdbx_description
1 polymer ?
#
loop_
_entity_poly.entity_id
_entity_poly.type
_entity_poly.pdbx_seq_one_letter_code
_entity_poly.pdbx_strand_id
1 'polypeptide(L)'
;MEESFKCRDSVDLFVSDYDREIALDELISTKAGVKGLVDSGISKVPEIFRIPIEAKHHELSNSRDLQTQVPIINLEGYQGERRKDIINELLQASRTWGVFQVVNHGIPSAVIKNMLDSVHKFHEQPKELKEEFYSHDSS
;
A
#
# COMPACT_ATOMS: atom_id res chain seq x y z
N MET A 1 60.05 -24.73 -5.34
CA MET A 1 59.79 -24.33 -3.95
C MET A 1 59.83 -22.81 -3.92
N GLU A 2 58.80 -22.21 -4.51
CA GLU A 2 58.54 -20.79 -4.83
C GLU A 2 57.22 -20.87 -5.62
N GLU A 3 56.15 -20.08 -5.49
CA GLU A 3 55.75 -18.92 -4.69
C GLU A 3 54.26 -19.17 -4.33
N SER A 4 53.75 -18.56 -3.27
CA SER A 4 52.31 -18.26 -3.23
C SER A 4 52.08 -16.93 -2.52
N PHE A 5 51.85 -15.95 -3.38
CA PHE A 5 51.35 -14.61 -3.11
C PHE A 5 50.14 -14.68 -2.17
N LYS A 6 50.33 -14.19 -0.94
CA LYS A 6 49.22 -13.82 -0.07
C LYS A 6 48.73 -12.44 -0.50
N CYS A 7 47.87 -12.40 -1.50
CA CYS A 7 47.14 -11.19 -1.83
C CYS A 7 46.19 -10.88 -0.66
N ARG A 8 46.51 -9.82 0.05
CA ARG A 8 45.76 -9.30 1.19
C ARG A 8 45.17 -7.98 0.72
N ASP A 9 44.11 -8.04 -0.07
CA ASP A 9 43.37 -6.84 -0.45
C ASP A 9 41.89 -7.00 -0.09
N SER A 10 41.58 -6.22 0.95
CA SER A 10 40.30 -5.82 1.48
C SER A 10 39.18 -5.81 0.45
N VAL A 11 38.28 -6.79 0.52
CA VAL A 11 36.90 -6.56 0.11
C VAL A 11 36.25 -5.77 1.25
N ASP A 12 36.32 -4.45 1.13
CA ASP A 12 35.51 -3.55 1.93
C ASP A 12 34.05 -3.79 1.52
N LEU A 13 33.44 -4.81 2.12
CA LEU A 13 32.00 -4.97 2.15
C LEU A 13 31.51 -3.74 2.92
N PHE A 14 31.10 -2.70 2.20
CA PHE A 14 30.17 -1.71 2.73
C PHE A 14 28.87 -2.46 3.07
N VAL A 15 28.88 -3.20 4.18
CA VAL A 15 27.68 -3.54 4.92
C VAL A 15 27.19 -2.17 5.38
N SER A 16 26.16 -1.65 4.71
CA SER A 16 25.52 -0.45 5.20
C SER A 16 25.16 -0.68 6.66
N ASP A 17 25.62 0.20 7.54
CA ASP A 17 25.23 0.32 8.96
C ASP A 17 23.74 0.72 9.10
N TYR A 18 22.94 0.34 8.10
CA TYR A 18 21.56 0.68 7.96
C TYR A 18 20.75 -0.36 8.71
N ASP A 19 20.38 0.01 9.92
CA ASP A 19 19.43 -0.73 10.72
C ASP A 19 18.01 -0.27 10.37
N ARG A 20 17.27 -1.14 9.67
CA ARG A 20 15.90 -0.88 9.26
C ARG A 20 14.97 -0.71 10.46
N GLU A 21 15.24 -1.41 11.57
CA GLU A 21 14.42 -1.36 12.78
C GLU A 21 14.56 0.01 13.45
N ILE A 22 15.79 0.48 13.62
CA ILE A 22 16.07 1.83 14.15
C ILE A 22 15.41 2.91 13.28
N ALA A 23 15.57 2.84 11.96
CA ALA A 23 14.98 3.82 11.05
C ALA A 23 13.44 3.80 11.07
N LEU A 24 12.83 2.64 11.33
CA LEU A 24 11.38 2.52 11.48
C LEU A 24 10.91 3.08 12.82
N ASP A 25 11.63 2.81 13.91
CA ASP A 25 11.34 3.34 15.24
C ASP A 25 11.46 4.86 15.27
N GLU A 26 12.49 5.43 14.62
CA GLU A 26 12.63 6.87 14.45
C GLU A 26 11.39 7.45 13.75
N LEU A 27 10.94 6.85 12.64
CA LEU A 27 9.75 7.29 11.92
C LEU A 27 8.48 7.20 12.80
N ILE A 28 8.27 6.08 13.48
CA ILE A 28 7.13 5.83 14.35
C ILE A 28 7.12 6.82 15.51
N SER A 29 8.27 7.07 16.13
CA SER A 29 8.43 8.01 17.24
C SER A 29 8.04 9.43 16.86
N THR A 30 8.23 9.80 15.57
CA THR A 30 7.79 11.11 15.09
C THR A 30 6.28 11.25 15.16
N LYS A 31 5.49 10.17 15.07
CA LYS A 31 4.01 10.19 14.93
C LYS A 31 3.48 11.02 13.75
N ALA A 32 4.35 11.48 12.85
CA ALA A 32 3.97 12.28 11.68
C ALA A 32 3.52 11.42 10.49
N GLY A 33 3.86 10.12 10.53
CA GLY A 33 3.64 9.17 9.45
C GLY A 33 4.37 9.56 8.17
N VAL A 34 4.03 8.89 7.06
CA VAL A 34 4.62 9.17 5.74
C VAL A 34 4.28 10.56 5.22
N LYS A 35 3.13 11.13 5.62
CA LYS A 35 2.73 12.50 5.25
C LYS A 35 3.72 13.53 5.80
N GLY A 36 4.17 13.38 7.05
CA GLY A 36 5.19 14.27 7.63
C GLY A 36 6.52 14.23 6.88
N LEU A 37 6.93 13.07 6.38
CA LEU A 37 8.11 12.96 5.52
C LEU A 37 7.92 13.76 4.22
N VAL A 38 6.79 13.60 3.54
CA VAL A 38 6.46 14.35 2.32
C VAL A 38 6.44 15.85 2.59
N ASP A 39 5.78 16.29 3.66
CA ASP A 39 5.65 17.70 4.01
C ASP A 39 7.00 18.33 4.41
N SER A 40 7.95 17.54 4.94
CA SER A 40 9.33 17.99 5.20
C SER A 40 10.17 18.26 3.94
N GLY A 41 9.65 17.92 2.75
CA GLY A 41 10.33 18.19 1.48
C GLY A 41 11.46 17.22 1.15
N ILE A 42 11.39 15.95 1.60
CA ILE A 42 12.40 14.95 1.26
C ILE A 42 12.58 14.83 -0.27
N SER A 43 13.83 14.74 -0.71
CA SER A 43 14.19 14.64 -2.13
C SER A 43 14.44 13.19 -2.60
N LYS A 44 14.54 12.25 -1.66
CA LYS A 44 14.77 10.83 -1.91
C LYS A 44 13.89 9.99 -1.00
N VAL A 45 13.40 8.88 -1.52
CA VAL A 45 12.63 7.89 -0.75
C VAL A 45 13.58 7.22 0.27
N PRO A 46 13.26 7.25 1.58
CA PRO A 46 14.04 6.55 2.60
C PRO A 46 14.16 5.06 2.32
N GLU A 47 15.27 4.47 2.76
CA GLU A 47 15.58 3.07 2.47
C GLU A 47 14.58 2.08 3.09
N ILE A 48 13.90 2.46 4.19
CA ILE A 48 12.85 1.65 4.85
C ILE A 48 11.68 1.31 3.92
N PHE A 49 11.44 2.13 2.89
CA PHE A 49 10.36 1.98 1.90
C PHE A 49 10.84 1.36 0.58
N ARG A 50 12.14 1.07 0.42
CA ARG A 50 12.66 0.47 -0.80
C ARG A 50 12.43 -1.04 -0.77
N ILE A 51 11.53 -1.50 -1.63
CA ILE A 51 11.29 -2.92 -1.83
C ILE A 51 12.52 -3.55 -2.53
N PRO A 52 13.11 -4.62 -1.97
CA PRO A 52 14.21 -5.37 -2.59
C PRO A 52 13.86 -5.84 -4.00
N ILE A 53 14.85 -5.91 -4.89
CA ILE A 53 14.62 -6.23 -6.31
C ILE A 53 14.01 -7.63 -6.47
N GLU A 54 14.37 -8.55 -5.58
CA GLU A 54 13.86 -9.92 -5.52
C GLU A 54 12.34 -9.96 -5.30
N ALA A 55 11.81 -9.03 -4.50
CA ALA A 55 10.37 -8.89 -4.27
C ALA A 55 9.65 -8.19 -5.44
N LYS A 56 10.35 -7.33 -6.21
CA LYS A 56 9.77 -6.67 -7.40
C LYS A 56 9.51 -7.63 -8.56
N HIS A 57 10.30 -8.71 -8.68
CA HIS A 57 10.11 -9.68 -9.75
C HIS A 57 8.77 -10.43 -9.64
N HIS A 58 8.24 -10.63 -8.43
CA HIS A 58 6.93 -11.24 -8.23
C HIS A 58 5.77 -10.31 -8.66
N GLU A 59 5.94 -8.98 -8.56
CA GLU A 59 4.93 -8.02 -9.00
C GLU A 59 4.95 -7.79 -10.52
N LEU A 60 6.15 -7.83 -11.14
CA LEU A 60 6.31 -7.59 -12.57
C LEU A 60 6.11 -8.85 -13.42
N SER A 61 6.35 -10.06 -12.90
CA SER A 61 6.12 -11.32 -13.64
C SER A 61 4.64 -11.58 -13.94
N ASN A 62 3.73 -10.99 -13.14
CA ASN A 62 2.29 -11.11 -13.33
C ASN A 62 1.72 -10.07 -14.32
N SER A 63 2.55 -9.16 -14.83
CA SER A 63 2.12 -8.09 -15.75
C SER A 63 1.90 -8.52 -17.20
N ARG A 64 2.11 -9.81 -17.53
CA ARG A 64 1.95 -10.34 -18.90
C ARG A 64 0.58 -10.93 -19.20
N ASP A 65 -0.39 -10.81 -18.30
CA ASP A 65 -1.78 -11.18 -18.59
C ASP A 65 -2.66 -9.92 -18.68
N LEU A 66 -2.59 -9.24 -19.82
CA LEU A 66 -3.29 -7.98 -20.13
C LEU A 66 -4.82 -8.13 -20.26
N GLN A 67 -5.43 -9.19 -19.71
CA GLN A 67 -6.84 -9.52 -19.95
C GLN A 67 -7.70 -9.71 -18.69
N THR A 68 -7.09 -9.76 -17.51
CA THR A 68 -7.85 -9.88 -16.26
C THR A 68 -8.28 -8.48 -15.77
N GLN A 69 -9.45 -8.02 -16.22
CA GLN A 69 -10.12 -6.84 -15.65
C GLN A 69 -10.93 -7.24 -14.40
N VAL A 70 -10.75 -6.50 -13.30
CA VAL A 70 -11.54 -6.68 -12.07
C VAL A 70 -13.04 -6.59 -12.39
N PRO A 71 -13.88 -7.55 -11.95
CA PRO A 71 -15.30 -7.56 -12.27
C PRO A 71 -16.03 -6.31 -11.78
N ILE A 72 -17.00 -5.83 -12.55
CA ILE A 72 -17.90 -4.73 -12.16
C ILE A 72 -19.31 -5.31 -12.03
N ILE A 73 -19.91 -5.18 -10.84
CA ILE A 73 -21.25 -5.71 -10.52
C ILE A 73 -22.24 -4.55 -10.43
N ASN A 74 -23.30 -4.62 -11.23
CA ASN A 74 -24.37 -3.61 -11.24
C ASN A 74 -25.55 -4.04 -10.36
N LEU A 75 -25.75 -3.34 -9.23
CA LEU A 75 -26.82 -3.63 -8.27
C LEU A 75 -28.19 -3.04 -8.65
N GLU A 76 -28.34 -2.39 -9.80
CA GLU A 76 -29.62 -1.87 -10.25
C GLU A 76 -30.66 -2.99 -10.37
N GLY A 77 -31.82 -2.81 -9.74
CA GLY A 77 -32.88 -3.81 -9.73
C GLY A 77 -32.68 -4.97 -8.75
N TYR A 78 -31.77 -4.85 -7.76
CA TYR A 78 -31.56 -5.87 -6.72
C TYR A 78 -32.80 -6.20 -5.86
N GLN A 79 -33.83 -5.34 -5.89
CA GLN A 79 -35.11 -5.55 -5.21
C GLN A 79 -36.14 -6.30 -6.06
N GLY A 80 -35.88 -6.48 -7.37
CA GLY A 80 -36.80 -7.12 -8.31
C GLY A 80 -36.26 -8.43 -8.89
N GLU A 81 -36.66 -8.71 -10.12
CA GLU A 81 -36.35 -9.98 -10.82
C GLU A 81 -34.84 -10.26 -10.94
N ARG A 82 -34.01 -9.22 -11.08
CA ARG A 82 -32.54 -9.33 -11.22
C ARG A 82 -31.83 -9.80 -9.95
N ARG A 83 -32.52 -9.86 -8.80
CA ARG A 83 -31.89 -10.20 -7.51
C ARG A 83 -31.10 -11.51 -7.56
N LYS A 84 -31.65 -12.54 -8.20
CA LYS A 84 -31.00 -13.86 -8.29
C LYS A 84 -29.71 -13.80 -9.12
N ASP A 85 -29.75 -13.09 -10.25
CA ASP A 85 -28.60 -12.92 -11.13
C ASP A 85 -27.48 -12.13 -10.45
N ILE A 86 -27.83 -11.04 -9.78
CA ILE A 86 -26.89 -10.21 -9.01
C ILE A 86 -26.21 -11.03 -7.90
N ILE A 87 -26.95 -11.87 -7.18
CA ILE A 87 -26.38 -12.76 -6.15
C ILE A 87 -25.42 -13.77 -6.79
N ASN A 88 -25.77 -14.32 -7.95
CA ASN A 88 -24.89 -15.25 -8.67
C ASN A 88 -23.61 -14.55 -9.15
N GLU A 89 -23.69 -13.34 -9.70
CA GLU A 89 -22.54 -12.51 -10.07
C GLU A 89 -21.62 -12.25 -8.88
N LEU A 90 -22.18 -11.83 -7.73
CA LEU A 90 -21.44 -11.62 -6.48
C LEU A 90 -20.72 -12.88 -6.01
N LEU A 91 -21.40 -14.03 -6.06
CA LEU A 91 -20.83 -15.31 -5.64
C LEU A 91 -19.66 -15.72 -6.54
N GLN A 92 -19.83 -15.59 -7.86
CA GLN A 92 -18.79 -15.94 -8.83
C GLN A 92 -17.58 -15.01 -8.72
N ALA A 93 -17.80 -13.70 -8.59
CA ALA A 93 -16.73 -12.74 -8.40
C ALA A 93 -15.99 -12.98 -7.08
N SER A 94 -16.72 -13.25 -5.98
CA SER A 94 -16.10 -13.56 -4.69
C SER A 94 -15.22 -14.81 -4.73
N ARG A 95 -15.67 -15.87 -5.42
CA ARG A 95 -14.93 -17.14 -5.52
C ARG A 95 -13.72 -17.06 -6.44
N THR A 96 -13.86 -16.35 -7.56
CA THR A 96 -12.85 -16.34 -8.62
C THR A 96 -11.82 -15.24 -8.41
N TRP A 97 -12.26 -14.07 -7.94
CA TRP A 97 -11.43 -12.87 -7.81
C TRP A 97 -11.16 -12.46 -6.37
N GLY A 98 -12.08 -12.72 -5.45
CA GLY A 98 -12.01 -12.21 -4.06
C GLY A 98 -12.21 -10.68 -3.94
N VAL A 99 -12.19 -9.96 -5.06
CA VAL A 99 -12.42 -8.51 -5.15
C VAL A 99 -13.21 -8.17 -6.42
N PHE A 100 -14.07 -7.16 -6.34
CA PHE A 100 -14.88 -6.65 -7.45
C PHE A 100 -15.32 -5.22 -7.16
N GLN A 101 -15.66 -4.48 -8.21
CA GLN A 101 -16.24 -3.14 -8.13
C GLN A 101 -17.76 -3.23 -8.16
N VAL A 102 -18.44 -2.32 -7.47
CA VAL A 102 -19.89 -2.28 -7.41
C VAL A 102 -20.39 -0.93 -7.92
N VAL A 103 -21.38 -0.94 -8.81
CA VAL A 103 -22.07 0.25 -9.32
C VAL A 103 -23.57 0.19 -9.02
N ASN A 104 -24.24 1.34 -9.05
CA ASN A 104 -25.66 1.48 -8.69
C ASN A 104 -25.99 0.90 -7.29
N HIS A 105 -25.05 1.04 -6.35
CA HIS A 105 -25.15 0.53 -4.97
C HIS A 105 -26.16 1.30 -4.09
N GLY A 106 -26.80 2.35 -4.61
CA GLY A 106 -27.81 3.13 -3.90
C GLY A 106 -27.27 4.13 -2.86
N ILE A 107 -25.95 4.24 -2.72
CA ILE A 107 -25.33 5.26 -1.86
C ILE A 107 -25.22 6.56 -2.67
N PRO A 108 -25.79 7.69 -2.20
CA PRO A 108 -25.73 8.94 -2.95
C PRO A 108 -24.29 9.41 -3.17
N SER A 109 -23.97 9.87 -4.38
CA SER A 109 -22.61 10.33 -4.74
C SER A 109 -22.11 11.48 -3.85
N ALA A 110 -23.02 12.32 -3.34
CA ALA A 110 -22.69 13.38 -2.39
C ALA A 110 -22.10 12.83 -1.08
N VAL A 111 -22.58 11.67 -0.59
CA VAL A 111 -22.04 11.04 0.62
C VAL A 111 -20.60 10.59 0.40
N ILE A 112 -20.33 9.92 -0.72
CA ILE A 112 -18.96 9.47 -1.07
C ILE A 112 -18.03 10.67 -1.25
N LYS A 113 -18.49 11.73 -1.94
CA LYS A 113 -17.71 12.96 -2.11
C LYS A 113 -17.38 13.62 -0.78
N ASN A 114 -18.38 13.81 0.09
CA ASN A 114 -18.17 14.43 1.40
C ASN A 114 -17.25 13.60 2.29
N MET A 115 -17.31 12.27 2.21
CA MET A 115 -16.39 11.37 2.90
C MET A 115 -14.95 11.60 2.42
N LEU A 116 -14.70 11.60 1.11
CA LEU A 116 -13.37 11.85 0.53
C LEU A 116 -12.84 13.23 0.93
N ASP A 117 -13.68 14.27 0.84
CA ASP A 117 -13.33 15.62 1.25
C ASP A 117 -12.97 15.69 2.75
N SER A 118 -13.68 14.94 3.59
CA SER A 118 -13.42 14.89 5.04
C SER A 118 -12.11 14.16 5.36
N VAL A 119 -11.85 13.03 4.68
CA VAL A 119 -10.57 12.29 4.82
C VAL A 119 -9.40 13.17 4.41
N HIS A 120 -9.52 13.88 3.28
CA HIS A 120 -8.48 14.82 2.83
C HIS A 120 -8.25 15.93 3.87
N LYS A 121 -9.33 16.59 4.31
CA LYS A 121 -9.25 17.65 5.34
C LYS A 121 -8.61 17.16 6.63
N PHE A 122 -8.92 15.95 7.08
CA PHE A 122 -8.31 15.37 8.27
C PHE A 122 -6.80 15.20 8.08
N HIS A 123 -6.34 14.61 6.98
CA HIS A 123 -4.92 14.34 6.75
C HIS A 123 -4.09 15.61 6.51
N GLU A 124 -4.70 16.70 6.05
CA GLU A 124 -4.06 18.02 5.89
C GLU A 124 -4.07 18.88 7.18
N GLN A 125 -4.64 18.41 8.28
CA GLN A 125 -4.53 19.11 9.56
C GLN A 125 -3.08 19.09 10.08
N PRO A 126 -2.71 20.08 10.94
CA PRO A 126 -1.48 20.04 11.71
C PRO A 126 -1.30 18.71 12.43
N LYS A 127 -0.05 18.27 12.52
CA LYS A 127 0.33 17.00 13.13
C LYS A 127 -0.17 16.88 14.57
N GLU A 128 -0.11 17.98 15.32
CA GLU A 128 -0.47 18.06 16.74
C GLU A 128 -1.92 17.63 16.98
N LEU A 129 -2.84 17.94 16.04
CA LEU A 129 -4.24 17.52 16.12
C LEU A 129 -4.43 16.04 15.76
N LYS A 130 -3.61 15.52 14.84
CA LYS A 130 -3.68 14.12 14.41
C LYS A 130 -3.02 13.15 15.40
N GLU A 131 -2.05 13.63 16.18
CA GLU A 131 -1.35 12.83 17.19
C GLU A 131 -2.29 12.25 18.26
N GLU A 132 -3.40 12.94 18.56
CA GLU A 132 -4.43 12.45 19.49
C GLU A 132 -5.07 11.13 19.03
N PHE A 133 -5.07 10.88 17.71
CA PHE A 133 -5.63 9.68 17.09
C PHE A 133 -4.55 8.64 16.71
N TYR A 134 -3.29 8.90 17.05
CA TYR A 134 -2.21 7.99 16.72
C TYR A 134 -2.30 6.72 17.58
N SER A 135 -2.39 5.57 16.92
CA SER A 135 -2.28 4.25 17.56
C SER A 135 -1.14 3.45 16.93
N HIS A 136 -0.39 2.74 17.75
CA HIS A 136 0.58 1.75 17.30
C HIS A 136 0.00 0.36 17.59
N ASP A 137 -0.09 -0.49 16.57
CA ASP A 137 -0.45 -1.89 16.76
C ASP A 137 0.75 -2.60 17.39
N SER A 138 0.70 -2.83 18.71
CA SER A 138 1.62 -3.73 19.39
C SER A 138 1.13 -5.15 19.18
N SER A 139 1.36 -5.71 17.99
CA SER A 139 1.17 -7.15 17.76
C SER A 139 2.32 -7.95 18.35
#